data_AF-A0A353FDS7-F1
#
_entry.id   AF-A0A353FDS7-F1
#
_cell.length_a   1.000
_cell.length_b   1.000
_cell.length_c   1.000
_cell.angle_alpha   90.00
_cell.angle_beta   90.00
_cell.angle_gamma   90.00
#
_symmetry.space_group_name_H-M   'P 1'
#
loop_
_entity.id
_entity.type
_entity.pdbx_description
1 polymer ?
#
loop_
_entity_poly.entity_id
_entity_poly.type
_entity_poly.pdbx_seq_one_letter_code
_entity_poly.pdbx_strand_id
1 'polypeptide(L)'
;MTNLQENDPRFRKVKRIKESLNTLVKNLETIETQDSLQALAKLSEEQRNERIDDYIEKLKEEEERKKQKAENPYTNYAMNQPGGPDNAGGPTSGAPAGQWYFYNQSVRGVGVRDFINRFGDRKLEDNWRRKNKENTGNFDEGPNNTATEASGENLSQGDKPDKDPKYSREEYLKNIPLSPEEIAESHKLIQEAFLAVGRVYKDDLNDYDAAAKALEELLGRYPDMEEKGRVWYTLYRVFTLAGDNARASYYRDLILTNMADSEYAAIIQNEGSGLPLTDRSEAKKAYVEAYQKYEDGAYKESLPLATQGARNYQDSRYAPKFQMLKAFNQIKLGKREEFVSSLKLVIDQFSDSEEAEEARSILDQMEGVEVSPAKTADKPEEAQKSIYKAENTAQHKYIVILGNDGKVVNDLRVNLTDFNKQFFNIDNLNTKSIFLDMEHQMILVSNFNNSKRAMDYYNTVTNQNLLKGAGQTQEVQHFVISSDNFQRFYKDKKTETYLEFFRENYLK
;
A
#
# COMPACT_ATOMS: atom_id res chain seq x y z
N MET A 1 6.97 -8.21 17.31
CA MET A 1 5.99 -7.10 17.37
C MET A 1 5.09 -7.26 16.16
N THR A 2 4.01 -8.04 16.26
CA THR A 2 3.27 -8.42 15.05
C THR A 2 1.79 -8.43 15.38
N ASN A 3 1.07 -7.52 14.71
CA ASN A 3 -0.34 -7.15 14.84
C ASN A 3 -0.58 -5.99 15.81
N LEU A 4 -0.08 -4.81 15.43
CA LEU A 4 -0.79 -3.58 15.78
C LEU A 4 -2.17 -3.64 15.14
N GLN A 5 -3.22 -3.39 15.92
CA GLN A 5 -4.56 -3.22 15.36
C GLN A 5 -4.57 -1.99 14.44
N GLU A 6 -5.44 -1.96 13.44
CA GLU A 6 -5.52 -0.82 12.50
C GLU A 6 -5.84 0.51 13.22
N ASN A 7 -6.50 0.43 14.38
CA ASN A 7 -6.82 1.55 15.25
C ASN A 7 -5.64 1.99 16.14
N ASP A 8 -4.52 1.26 16.15
CA ASP A 8 -3.32 1.68 16.88
C ASP A 8 -2.69 2.89 16.16
N PRO A 9 -2.44 4.02 16.85
CA PRO A 9 -1.87 5.23 16.23
C PRO A 9 -0.54 4.99 15.49
N ARG A 10 0.21 3.95 15.86
CA ARG A 10 1.49 3.58 15.23
C ARG A 10 1.32 2.72 13.97
N PHE A 11 0.13 2.17 13.71
CA PHE A 11 -0.12 1.24 12.61
C PHE A 11 0.26 1.84 11.26
N ARG A 12 -0.18 3.08 10.99
CA ARG A 12 0.13 3.80 9.74
C ARG A 12 1.64 3.98 9.54
N LYS A 13 2.37 4.34 10.61
CA LYS A 13 3.83 4.51 10.56
C LYS A 13 4.54 3.18 10.28
N VAL A 14 4.16 2.12 10.97
CA VAL A 14 4.76 0.78 10.80
C VAL A 14 4.46 0.21 9.41
N LYS A 15 3.22 0.38 8.91
CA LYS A 15 2.84 -0.05 7.56
C LYS A 15 3.66 0.67 6.50
N ARG A 16 3.80 2.00 6.60
CA ARG A 16 4.62 2.79 5.67
C ARG A 16 6.08 2.31 5.68
N ILE A 17 6.69 2.13 6.85
CA ILE A 17 8.06 1.62 6.96
C ILE A 17 8.17 0.24 6.31
N LYS A 18 7.22 -0.66 6.56
CA LYS A 18 7.20 -2.00 5.94
C LYS A 18 7.16 -1.91 4.40
N GLU A 19 6.28 -1.08 3.86
CA GLU A 19 6.15 -0.90 2.41
C GLU A 19 7.44 -0.33 1.80
N SER A 20 8.04 0.67 2.45
CA SER A 20 9.33 1.24 2.04
C SER A 20 10.48 0.24 2.13
N LEU A 21 10.50 -0.62 3.16
CA LEU A 21 11.49 -1.70 3.26
C LEU A 21 11.34 -2.74 2.14
N ASN A 22 10.11 -3.08 1.75
CA ASN A 22 9.90 -3.97 0.60
C ASN A 22 10.43 -3.34 -0.70
N THR A 23 10.19 -2.04 -0.90
CA THR A 23 10.75 -1.31 -2.05
C THR A 23 12.28 -1.27 -1.98
N LEU A 24 12.86 -1.05 -0.80
CA LEU A 24 14.32 -1.05 -0.60
C LEU A 24 14.93 -2.41 -0.98
N VAL A 25 14.41 -3.49 -0.40
CA VAL A 25 14.89 -4.86 -0.64
C VAL A 25 14.85 -5.20 -2.12
N LYS A 26 13.71 -4.95 -2.78
CA LYS A 26 13.58 -5.21 -4.23
C LYS A 26 14.67 -4.55 -5.06
N ASN A 27 15.02 -3.30 -4.76
CA ASN A 27 16.05 -2.57 -5.52
C ASN A 27 17.46 -3.04 -5.18
N LEU A 28 17.75 -3.39 -3.92
CA LEU A 28 19.03 -3.99 -3.53
C LEU A 28 19.24 -5.35 -4.21
N GLU A 29 18.21 -6.20 -4.22
CA GLU A 29 18.22 -7.49 -4.93
C GLU A 29 18.42 -7.29 -6.44
N THR A 30 17.83 -6.23 -7.02
CA THR A 30 18.05 -5.89 -8.43
C THR A 30 19.52 -5.56 -8.68
N ILE A 31 20.16 -4.75 -7.84
CA ILE A 31 21.59 -4.41 -7.96
C ILE A 31 22.45 -5.68 -7.86
N GLU A 32 22.24 -6.49 -6.82
CA GLU A 32 23.01 -7.72 -6.58
C GLU A 32 22.85 -8.73 -7.72
N THR A 33 21.62 -8.88 -8.22
CA THR A 33 21.31 -9.78 -9.33
C THR A 33 22.02 -9.32 -10.61
N GLN A 34 21.89 -8.05 -10.97
CA GLN A 34 22.54 -7.52 -12.17
C GLN A 34 24.07 -7.57 -12.08
N ASP A 35 24.66 -7.28 -10.91
CA ASP A 35 26.10 -7.44 -10.68
C ASP A 35 26.56 -8.88 -10.87
N SER A 36 25.78 -9.84 -10.37
CA SER A 36 26.06 -11.27 -10.54
C SER A 36 25.96 -11.70 -12.00
N LEU A 37 24.93 -11.25 -12.72
CA LEU A 37 24.74 -11.56 -14.14
C LEU A 37 25.86 -10.96 -15.01
N GLN A 38 26.26 -9.71 -14.75
CA GLN A 38 27.39 -9.08 -15.44
C GLN A 38 28.73 -9.78 -15.12
N ALA A 39 28.91 -10.28 -13.88
CA ALA A 39 30.09 -11.06 -13.53
C ALA A 39 30.15 -12.38 -14.31
N LEU A 40 29.01 -13.07 -14.46
CA LEU A 40 28.90 -14.29 -15.27
C LEU A 40 29.12 -14.03 -16.77
N ALA A 41 28.67 -12.88 -17.28
CA ALA A 41 28.87 -12.48 -18.66
C ALA A 41 30.37 -12.32 -19.02
N LYS A 42 31.20 -11.91 -18.06
CA LYS A 42 32.66 -11.72 -18.25
C LYS A 42 33.46 -13.04 -18.29
N LEU A 43 32.87 -14.15 -17.85
CA LEU A 43 33.52 -15.47 -17.87
C LEU A 43 33.50 -16.08 -19.28
N SER A 44 34.43 -17.00 -19.55
CA SER A 44 34.35 -17.85 -20.75
C SER A 44 33.09 -18.73 -20.69
N GLU A 45 32.65 -19.26 -21.82
CA GLU A 45 31.46 -20.12 -21.87
C GLU A 45 31.62 -21.35 -20.96
N GLU A 46 32.81 -21.97 -20.94
CA GLU A 46 33.11 -23.12 -20.09
C GLU A 46 33.03 -22.75 -18.60
N GLN A 47 33.69 -21.67 -18.19
CA GLN A 47 33.69 -21.20 -16.80
C GLN A 47 32.29 -20.78 -16.34
N ARG A 48 31.51 -20.17 -17.23
CA ARG A 48 30.12 -19.78 -16.96
C ARG A 48 29.24 -21.00 -16.75
N ASN A 49 29.37 -22.01 -17.62
CA ASN A 49 28.60 -23.25 -17.51
C ASN A 49 28.93 -24.00 -16.23
N GLU A 50 30.21 -24.13 -15.88
CA GLU A 50 30.66 -24.72 -14.61
C GLU A 50 30.06 -23.99 -13.41
N ARG A 51 30.09 -22.65 -13.41
CA ARG A 51 29.54 -21.84 -12.31
C ARG A 51 28.02 -21.99 -12.16
N ILE A 52 27.29 -22.16 -13.27
CA ILE A 52 25.84 -22.41 -13.27
C ILE A 52 25.55 -23.82 -12.76
N ASP A 53 26.32 -24.81 -13.18
CA ASP A 53 26.15 -26.20 -12.73
C ASP A 53 26.39 -26.33 -11.22
N ASP A 54 27.46 -25.72 -10.70
CA ASP A 54 27.74 -25.64 -9.26
C ASP A 54 26.58 -24.99 -8.47
N TYR A 55 25.95 -23.97 -9.06
CA TYR A 55 24.81 -23.30 -8.44
C TYR A 55 23.57 -24.21 -8.43
N ILE A 56 23.29 -24.88 -9.54
CA ILE A 56 22.18 -25.84 -9.66
C ILE A 56 22.37 -27.00 -8.68
N GLU A 57 23.59 -27.51 -8.53
CA GLU A 57 23.90 -28.57 -7.57
C GLU A 57 23.65 -28.10 -6.14
N LYS A 58 24.15 -26.93 -5.75
CA LYS A 58 23.87 -26.34 -4.42
C LYS A 58 22.38 -26.11 -4.19
N LEU A 59 21.64 -25.69 -5.22
CA LEU A 59 20.20 -25.50 -5.14
C LEU A 59 19.48 -26.83 -4.89
N LYS A 60 19.87 -27.91 -5.57
CA LYS A 60 19.34 -29.26 -5.35
C LYS A 60 19.66 -29.76 -3.94
N GLU A 61 20.90 -29.60 -3.49
CA GLU A 61 21.32 -29.98 -2.14
C GLU A 61 20.55 -29.19 -1.07
N GLU A 62 20.33 -27.89 -1.27
CA GLU A 62 19.58 -27.07 -0.34
C GLU A 62 18.10 -27.46 -0.30
N GLU A 63 17.47 -27.69 -1.45
CA GLU A 63 16.09 -28.15 -1.51
C GLU A 63 15.92 -29.53 -0.88
N GLU A 64 16.84 -30.46 -1.16
CA GLU A 64 16.83 -31.78 -0.53
C GLU A 64 17.06 -31.66 0.99
N ARG A 65 17.96 -30.79 1.44
CA ARG A 65 18.15 -30.49 2.88
C ARG A 65 16.87 -29.89 3.50
N LYS A 66 16.20 -28.96 2.81
CA LYS A 66 14.93 -28.37 3.28
C LYS A 66 13.83 -29.43 3.32
N LYS A 67 13.76 -30.30 2.31
CA LYS A 67 12.84 -31.43 2.23
C LYS A 67 13.11 -32.46 3.33
N GLN A 68 14.35 -32.86 3.58
CA GLN A 68 14.70 -33.75 4.69
C GLN A 68 14.35 -33.14 6.05
N LYS A 69 14.56 -31.82 6.23
CA LYS A 69 14.11 -31.12 7.45
C LYS A 69 12.59 -31.05 7.57
N ALA A 70 11.87 -30.96 6.45
CA ALA A 70 10.42 -30.89 6.41
C ALA A 70 9.74 -32.28 6.52
N GLU A 71 10.36 -33.33 6.00
CA GLU A 71 9.87 -34.72 6.05
C GLU A 71 10.28 -35.43 7.36
N ASN A 72 11.39 -35.01 8.00
CA ASN A 72 11.86 -35.56 9.28
C ASN A 72 12.01 -34.52 10.41
N PRO A 73 10.99 -33.73 10.79
CA PRO A 73 11.04 -32.94 12.02
C PRO A 73 11.10 -33.83 13.30
N TYR A 74 10.74 -35.12 13.20
CA TYR A 74 10.52 -36.01 14.36
C TYR A 74 11.41 -37.26 14.42
N THR A 75 12.16 -37.58 13.37
CA THR A 75 12.91 -38.86 13.28
C THR A 75 14.15 -38.85 14.17
N ASN A 76 14.68 -37.66 14.48
CA ASN A 76 15.68 -37.50 15.54
C ASN A 76 15.13 -37.73 16.97
N TYR A 77 13.81 -37.75 17.17
CA TYR A 77 13.19 -38.02 18.47
C TYR A 77 12.67 -39.46 18.62
N ALA A 78 12.26 -40.11 17.53
CA ALA A 78 11.73 -41.48 17.57
C ALA A 78 12.79 -42.58 17.39
N MET A 79 13.93 -42.29 16.78
CA MET A 79 14.92 -43.32 16.40
C MET A 79 15.96 -43.65 17.48
N ASN A 80 15.86 -43.05 18.68
CA ASN A 80 16.75 -43.33 19.81
C ASN A 80 16.04 -44.07 20.95
N GLN A 81 15.26 -45.11 20.60
CA GLN A 81 14.70 -46.09 21.53
C GLN A 81 15.26 -47.47 21.19
N PRO A 82 16.14 -48.05 22.03
CA PRO A 82 16.32 -49.48 22.09
C PRO A 82 15.18 -50.07 22.95
N GLY A 83 14.07 -50.46 22.32
CA GLY A 83 12.98 -51.14 23.03
C GLY A 83 11.65 -51.11 22.27
N GLY A 84 11.17 -52.29 21.88
CA GLY A 84 9.98 -52.49 21.04
C GLY A 84 8.63 -52.21 21.70
N PRO A 85 7.53 -52.48 20.97
CA PRO A 85 6.19 -52.00 21.28
C PRO A 85 5.45 -52.95 22.22
N ASP A 86 5.71 -52.88 23.52
CA ASP A 86 4.83 -53.44 24.55
C ASP A 86 5.15 -52.82 25.91
N ASN A 87 4.59 -51.64 26.20
CA ASN A 87 4.42 -51.26 27.60
C ASN A 87 3.21 -50.34 27.79
N ALA A 88 2.08 -50.97 28.08
CA ALA A 88 0.90 -50.32 28.64
C ALA A 88 1.17 -50.00 30.13
N GLY A 89 1.86 -48.89 30.39
CA GLY A 89 2.10 -48.38 31.73
C GLY A 89 2.54 -46.91 31.65
N GLY A 90 1.71 -46.02 32.19
CA GLY A 90 2.00 -44.58 32.26
C GLY A 90 3.33 -44.27 32.96
N PRO A 91 3.88 -43.05 32.79
CA PRO A 91 5.25 -42.76 33.16
C PRO A 91 5.44 -42.79 34.68
N THR A 92 6.08 -43.86 35.15
CA THR A 92 6.69 -43.95 36.47
C THR A 92 7.95 -43.09 36.52
N SER A 93 7.87 -42.07 37.37
CA SER A 93 8.95 -41.43 38.14
C SER A 93 10.37 -41.98 37.93
N GLY A 94 11.24 -41.17 37.32
CA GLY A 94 12.66 -41.46 37.20
C GLY A 94 13.48 -40.35 36.53
N ALA A 95 13.40 -39.10 37.02
CA ALA A 95 14.42 -38.09 36.75
C ALA A 95 15.17 -37.82 38.08
N PRO A 96 16.52 -37.75 38.09
CA PRO A 96 17.26 -37.29 39.25
C PRO A 96 16.77 -35.88 39.63
N ALA A 97 16.50 -35.67 40.92
CA ALA A 97 16.04 -34.38 41.43
C ALA A 97 17.02 -33.26 41.01
N GLY A 98 16.53 -32.30 40.22
CA GLY A 98 17.30 -31.12 39.77
C GLY A 98 17.57 -31.03 38.26
N GLN A 99 17.30 -32.08 37.47
CA GLN A 99 17.43 -31.99 36.01
C GLN A 99 16.17 -31.36 35.38
N TRP A 100 16.37 -30.32 34.57
CA TRP A 100 15.29 -29.62 33.86
C TRP A 100 14.48 -30.61 33.00
N TYR A 101 13.16 -30.53 33.06
CA TYR A 101 12.19 -31.43 32.42
C TYR A 101 12.50 -31.74 30.94
N PHE A 102 13.06 -30.77 30.20
CA PHE A 102 13.44 -30.94 28.78
C PHE A 102 14.68 -31.81 28.55
N TYR A 103 15.42 -32.23 29.57
CA TYR A 103 16.56 -33.14 29.40
C TYR A 103 16.17 -34.62 29.48
N ASN A 104 14.94 -34.92 29.89
CA ASN A 104 14.43 -36.29 29.89
C ASN A 104 13.93 -36.68 28.48
N GLN A 105 14.68 -37.56 27.81
CA GLN A 105 14.38 -38.03 26.45
C GLN A 105 13.00 -38.68 26.30
N SER A 106 12.60 -39.52 27.27
CA SER A 106 11.31 -40.22 27.25
C SER A 106 10.13 -39.25 27.36
N VAL A 107 10.26 -38.27 28.26
CA VAL A 107 9.24 -37.24 28.48
C VAL A 107 9.12 -36.30 27.28
N ARG A 108 10.24 -35.95 26.64
CA ARG A 108 10.23 -35.21 25.36
C ARG A 108 9.53 -35.99 24.26
N GLY A 109 9.80 -37.29 24.12
CA GLY A 109 9.16 -38.15 23.12
C GLY A 109 7.64 -38.20 23.28
N VAL A 110 7.15 -38.35 24.52
CA VAL A 110 5.71 -38.27 24.83
C VAL A 110 5.13 -36.89 24.50
N GLY A 111 5.83 -35.81 24.89
CA GLY A 111 5.39 -34.44 24.62
C GLY A 111 5.31 -34.11 23.13
N VAL A 112 6.26 -34.60 22.34
CA VAL A 112 6.25 -34.48 20.87
C VAL A 112 5.06 -35.22 20.26
N ARG A 113 4.82 -36.47 20.67
CA ARG A 113 3.66 -37.25 20.19
C ARG A 113 2.33 -36.59 20.54
N ASP A 114 2.19 -36.10 21.78
CA ASP A 114 0.98 -35.40 22.23
C ASP A 114 0.76 -34.08 21.48
N PHE A 115 1.83 -33.38 21.12
CA PHE A 115 1.77 -32.17 20.33
C PHE A 115 1.26 -32.47 18.91
N ILE A 116 1.82 -33.48 18.24
CA ILE A 116 1.38 -33.91 16.90
C ILE A 116 -0.07 -34.36 16.93
N ASN A 117 -0.47 -35.17 17.92
CA ASN A 117 -1.86 -35.63 18.05
C ASN A 117 -2.86 -34.48 18.22
N ARG A 118 -2.46 -33.40 18.91
CA ARG A 118 -3.34 -32.25 19.18
C ARG A 118 -3.35 -31.22 18.06
N PHE A 119 -2.23 -31.05 17.35
CA PHE A 119 -2.06 -29.93 16.42
C PHE A 119 -1.73 -30.33 14.99
N GLY A 120 -1.47 -31.60 14.72
CA GLY A 120 -0.96 -32.11 13.45
C GLY A 120 0.52 -31.77 13.25
N ASP A 121 1.01 -32.00 12.03
CA ASP A 121 2.34 -31.57 11.64
C ASP A 121 2.34 -30.05 11.38
N ARG A 122 3.13 -29.31 12.16
CA ARG A 122 3.16 -27.85 12.16
C ARG A 122 4.56 -27.39 11.81
N LYS A 123 4.67 -26.58 10.76
CA LYS A 123 5.93 -25.95 10.37
C LYS A 123 6.49 -25.16 11.56
N LEU A 124 7.83 -25.14 11.66
CA LEU A 124 8.53 -24.30 12.62
C LEU A 124 8.49 -22.85 12.13
N GLU A 125 7.48 -22.13 12.60
CA GLU A 125 7.23 -20.74 12.23
C GLU A 125 6.53 -20.01 13.37
N ASP A 126 6.67 -18.68 13.38
CA ASP A 126 6.01 -17.86 14.38
C ASP A 126 4.48 -18.01 14.30
N ASN A 127 3.84 -18.03 15.47
CA ASN A 127 2.38 -18.18 15.59
C ASN A 127 1.80 -19.46 14.95
N TRP A 128 2.57 -20.56 14.89
CA TRP A 128 2.18 -21.86 14.31
C TRP A 128 0.82 -22.42 14.78
N ARG A 129 0.31 -21.97 15.94
CA ARG A 129 -0.93 -22.45 16.56
C ARG A 129 -2.22 -21.75 16.09
N ARG A 130 -2.16 -20.83 15.11
CA ARG A 130 -3.30 -20.05 14.60
C ARG A 130 -3.93 -20.66 13.35
N LYS A 131 -5.27 -20.70 13.28
CA LYS A 131 -6.06 -21.28 12.18
C LYS A 131 -6.22 -20.34 10.97
N ASN A 132 -6.26 -19.03 11.22
CA ASN A 132 -6.23 -18.00 10.19
C ASN A 132 -4.90 -17.25 10.28
N LYS A 133 -4.01 -17.55 9.34
CA LYS A 133 -2.91 -16.66 8.99
C LYS A 133 -3.39 -15.89 7.75
N GLU A 134 -3.50 -14.57 7.82
CA GLU A 134 -3.29 -13.81 6.59
C GLU A 134 -1.89 -14.21 6.12
N ASN A 135 -1.80 -14.64 4.85
CA ASN A 135 -0.58 -15.11 4.23
C ASN A 135 0.44 -13.96 4.29
N THR A 136 1.16 -13.92 5.40
CA THR A 136 2.22 -12.97 5.71
C THR A 136 3.40 -13.62 5.04
N GLY A 137 3.75 -13.08 3.87
CA GLY A 137 4.73 -13.66 2.96
C GLY A 137 5.88 -14.34 3.71
N ASN A 138 6.10 -15.60 3.35
CA ASN A 138 7.33 -16.30 3.65
C ASN A 138 8.50 -15.36 3.32
N PHE A 139 9.27 -14.97 4.34
CA PHE A 139 10.55 -14.28 4.18
C PHE A 139 11.70 -15.28 3.91
N ASP A 140 11.37 -16.54 3.62
CA ASP A 140 12.30 -17.56 3.15
C ASP A 140 11.69 -18.27 1.93
N GLU A 141 11.60 -17.55 0.82
CA GLU A 141 11.40 -18.14 -0.50
C GLU A 141 11.97 -17.19 -1.55
N GLY A 142 13.05 -17.64 -2.20
CA GLY A 142 13.49 -17.12 -3.49
C GLY A 142 12.39 -17.25 -4.55
N PRO A 143 12.66 -16.84 -5.80
CA PRO A 143 11.67 -16.29 -6.69
C PRO A 143 10.52 -17.25 -6.99
N ASN A 144 9.32 -16.71 -6.76
CA ASN A 144 8.00 -17.11 -7.22
C ASN A 144 8.02 -18.02 -8.47
N ASN A 145 7.59 -19.28 -8.30
CA ASN A 145 7.00 -20.05 -9.39
C ASN A 145 5.68 -20.65 -8.89
N THR A 146 4.59 -20.24 -9.54
CA THR A 146 3.22 -20.75 -9.35
C THR A 146 3.17 -22.25 -9.56
N ALA A 147 3.02 -23.02 -8.48
CA ALA A 147 2.71 -24.43 -8.53
C ALA A 147 1.20 -24.64 -8.36
N THR A 148 0.58 -25.10 -9.44
CA THR A 148 -0.79 -25.60 -9.50
C THR A 148 -0.90 -26.88 -8.68
N GLU A 149 -1.84 -26.93 -7.74
CA GLU A 149 -2.16 -28.15 -6.99
C GLU A 149 -2.76 -29.21 -7.93
N ALA A 150 -2.12 -30.38 -7.99
CA ALA A 150 -2.74 -31.61 -8.45
C ALA A 150 -2.63 -32.65 -7.34
N SER A 151 -3.81 -33.12 -6.94
CA SER A 151 -4.10 -34.20 -6.00
C SER A 151 -3.27 -35.47 -6.24
N GLY A 152 -2.89 -36.12 -5.14
CA GLY A 152 -1.93 -37.21 -5.12
C GLY A 152 -2.40 -38.53 -5.74
N GLU A 153 -1.39 -39.33 -6.12
CA GLU A 153 -1.43 -40.78 -6.17
C GLU A 153 0.00 -41.35 -6.06
N ASN A 154 0.07 -42.62 -5.70
CA ASN A 154 1.13 -43.33 -4.97
C ASN A 154 2.56 -43.41 -5.55
N LEU A 155 3.47 -43.67 -4.61
CA LEU A 155 4.89 -44.06 -4.71
C LEU A 155 5.27 -44.97 -5.89
N SER A 156 6.35 -44.60 -6.60
CA SER A 156 7.34 -45.55 -7.11
C SER A 156 8.71 -44.87 -7.24
N GLN A 157 9.73 -45.58 -6.75
CA GLN A 157 11.15 -45.24 -6.76
C GLN A 157 11.75 -45.59 -8.13
N GLY A 158 12.43 -44.63 -8.77
CA GLY A 158 13.16 -44.83 -10.02
C GLY A 158 13.33 -43.52 -10.79
N ASP A 159 14.60 -43.17 -11.07
CA ASP A 159 15.08 -41.99 -11.79
C ASP A 159 14.07 -41.35 -12.76
N LYS A 160 13.77 -40.07 -12.54
CA LYS A 160 13.27 -39.17 -13.57
C LYS A 160 14.20 -37.96 -13.66
N PRO A 161 14.68 -37.60 -14.87
CA PRO A 161 15.60 -36.49 -15.05
C PRO A 161 14.94 -35.16 -14.73
N ASP A 162 15.75 -34.20 -14.28
CA ASP A 162 15.45 -32.77 -14.11
C ASP A 162 14.44 -32.26 -15.15
N LYS A 163 13.18 -32.06 -14.72
CA LYS A 163 12.16 -31.38 -15.53
C LYS A 163 11.64 -30.10 -14.87
N ASP A 164 12.17 -29.73 -13.70
CA ASP A 164 11.92 -28.42 -13.13
C ASP A 164 12.81 -27.39 -13.86
N PRO A 165 12.24 -26.36 -14.52
CA PRO A 165 13.02 -25.33 -15.21
C PRO A 165 14.12 -24.71 -14.35
N LYS A 166 13.97 -24.66 -13.02
CA LYS A 166 14.97 -24.11 -12.10
C LYS A 166 16.27 -24.93 -12.01
N TYR A 167 16.26 -26.18 -12.49
CA TYR A 167 17.45 -27.03 -12.58
C TYR A 167 18.01 -27.12 -14.00
N SER A 168 17.44 -26.35 -14.94
CA SER A 168 17.93 -26.29 -16.31
C SER A 168 18.96 -25.18 -16.47
N ARG A 169 20.16 -25.53 -16.97
CA ARG A 169 21.20 -24.56 -17.33
C ARG A 169 20.70 -23.52 -18.35
N GLU A 170 19.87 -23.96 -19.29
CA GLU A 170 19.33 -23.10 -20.35
C GLU A 170 18.53 -21.92 -19.79
N GLU A 171 17.87 -22.11 -18.64
CA GLU A 171 17.06 -21.06 -18.02
C GLU A 171 17.93 -19.95 -17.41
N TYR A 172 19.07 -20.31 -16.82
CA TYR A 172 20.03 -19.33 -16.30
C TYR A 172 20.75 -18.61 -17.42
N LEU A 173 21.13 -19.30 -18.50
CA LEU A 173 21.85 -18.70 -19.62
C LEU A 173 21.05 -17.61 -20.35
N LYS A 174 19.72 -17.70 -20.40
CA LYS A 174 18.85 -16.69 -21.05
C LYS A 174 18.94 -15.31 -20.44
N ASN A 175 19.18 -15.24 -19.12
CA ASN A 175 19.13 -13.99 -18.37
C ASN A 175 20.50 -13.33 -18.25
N ILE A 176 21.56 -13.95 -18.78
CA ILE A 176 22.92 -13.40 -18.73
C ILE A 176 23.09 -12.41 -19.88
N PRO A 177 23.41 -11.14 -19.61
CA PRO A 177 23.61 -10.14 -20.65
C PRO A 177 24.92 -10.41 -21.39
N LEU A 178 24.88 -10.95 -22.60
CA LEU A 178 26.08 -11.33 -23.36
C LEU A 178 26.41 -10.35 -24.47
N SER A 179 25.42 -9.64 -24.99
CA SER A 179 25.62 -8.58 -25.96
C SER A 179 25.94 -7.23 -25.30
N PRO A 180 26.66 -6.33 -25.99
CA PRO A 180 26.90 -4.96 -25.51
C PRO A 180 25.61 -4.22 -25.14
N GLU A 181 24.54 -4.43 -25.89
CA GLU A 181 23.23 -3.81 -25.66
C GLU A 181 22.57 -4.32 -24.38
N GLU A 182 22.60 -5.64 -24.13
CA GLU A 182 22.06 -6.22 -22.89
C GLU A 182 22.87 -5.79 -21.66
N ILE A 183 24.20 -5.64 -21.79
CA ILE A 183 25.06 -5.12 -20.73
C ILE A 183 24.71 -3.65 -20.44
N ALA A 184 24.46 -2.84 -21.47
CA ALA A 184 24.05 -1.45 -21.29
C ALA A 184 22.70 -1.34 -20.57
N GLU A 185 21.71 -2.17 -20.92
CA GLU A 185 20.42 -2.22 -20.23
C GLU A 185 20.58 -2.69 -18.77
N SER A 186 21.43 -3.69 -18.52
CA SER A 186 21.77 -4.14 -17.17
C SER A 186 22.37 -3.00 -16.32
N HIS A 187 23.28 -2.20 -16.89
CA HIS A 187 23.81 -1.01 -16.22
C HIS A 187 22.72 0.04 -15.92
N LYS A 188 21.77 0.24 -16.83
CA LYS A 188 20.64 1.15 -16.61
C LYS A 188 19.74 0.69 -15.46
N LEU A 189 19.43 -0.61 -15.37
CA LEU A 189 18.68 -1.18 -14.25
C LEU A 189 19.39 -0.96 -12.91
N ILE A 190 20.73 -1.11 -12.88
CA ILE A 190 21.53 -0.83 -11.68
C ILE A 190 21.43 0.66 -11.30
N GLN A 191 21.56 1.58 -12.27
CA GLN A 191 21.47 3.02 -12.02
C GLN A 191 20.09 3.41 -11.46
N GLU A 192 19.00 2.93 -12.07
CA GLU A 192 17.63 3.16 -11.61
C GLU A 192 17.39 2.60 -10.20
N ALA A 193 17.91 1.40 -9.92
CA ALA A 193 17.80 0.78 -8.62
C ALA A 193 18.55 1.55 -7.53
N PHE A 194 19.79 2.01 -7.79
CA PHE A 194 20.52 2.85 -6.83
C PHE A 194 19.81 4.20 -6.57
N LEU A 195 19.26 4.83 -7.61
CA LEU A 195 18.45 6.04 -7.47
C LEU A 195 17.23 5.81 -6.57
N ALA A 196 16.55 4.68 -6.74
CA ALA A 196 15.42 4.29 -5.90
C ALA A 196 15.85 4.00 -4.45
N VAL A 197 16.96 3.28 -4.25
CA VAL A 197 17.54 3.01 -2.93
C VAL A 197 17.86 4.31 -2.19
N GLY A 198 18.57 5.24 -2.84
CA GLY A 198 18.90 6.54 -2.25
C GLY A 198 17.66 7.36 -1.89
N ARG A 199 16.62 7.32 -2.73
CA ARG A 199 15.32 7.95 -2.44
C ARG A 199 14.64 7.34 -1.23
N VAL A 200 14.51 6.00 -1.16
CA VAL A 200 13.84 5.32 -0.05
C VAL A 200 14.56 5.58 1.27
N TYR A 201 15.89 5.50 1.31
CA TYR A 201 16.65 5.84 2.50
C TYR A 201 16.41 7.29 2.95
N LYS A 202 16.42 8.25 2.01
CA LYS A 202 16.25 9.67 2.32
C LYS A 202 14.81 10.04 2.73
N ASP A 203 13.83 9.71 1.90
CA ASP A 203 12.45 10.22 2.02
C ASP A 203 11.61 9.38 2.99
N ASP A 204 11.77 8.07 2.97
CA ASP A 204 10.89 7.17 3.72
C ASP A 204 11.47 6.77 5.07
N LEU A 205 12.78 6.46 5.09
CA LEU A 205 13.48 5.96 6.27
C LEU A 205 14.22 7.07 7.05
N ASN A 206 14.48 8.21 6.42
CA ASN A 206 15.31 9.30 6.95
C ASN A 206 16.70 8.82 7.40
N ASP A 207 17.25 7.80 6.74
CA ASP A 207 18.61 7.32 6.92
C ASP A 207 19.53 8.01 5.89
N TYR A 208 19.96 9.21 6.24
CA TYR A 208 20.73 10.06 5.34
C TYR A 208 22.13 9.50 5.04
N ASP A 209 22.74 8.78 5.99
CA ASP A 209 24.04 8.15 5.78
C ASP A 209 23.93 6.99 4.79
N ALA A 210 22.90 6.14 4.90
CA ALA A 210 22.66 5.07 3.93
C ALA A 210 22.29 5.62 2.54
N ALA A 211 21.48 6.69 2.49
CA ALA A 211 21.15 7.38 1.25
C ALA A 211 22.39 7.92 0.55
N ALA A 212 23.28 8.60 1.30
CA ALA A 212 24.53 9.14 0.78
C ALA A 212 25.42 8.03 0.21
N LYS A 213 25.66 6.96 0.98
CA LYS A 213 26.49 5.84 0.53
C LYS A 213 26.00 5.22 -0.78
N ALA A 214 24.70 4.97 -0.90
CA ALA A 214 24.13 4.38 -2.10
C ALA A 214 24.30 5.29 -3.34
N LEU A 215 24.11 6.59 -3.18
CA LEU A 215 24.22 7.56 -4.26
C LEU A 215 25.68 7.89 -4.61
N GLU A 216 26.59 7.86 -3.64
CA GLU A 216 28.04 7.98 -3.86
C GLU A 216 28.60 6.74 -4.59
N GLU A 217 28.14 5.54 -4.22
CA GLU A 217 28.48 4.30 -4.94
C GLU A 217 28.02 4.37 -6.41
N LEU A 218 26.79 4.85 -6.64
CA LEU A 218 26.26 5.08 -7.99
C LEU A 218 27.17 6.01 -8.80
N LEU A 219 27.60 7.15 -8.24
CA LEU A 219 28.52 8.07 -8.91
C LEU A 219 29.91 7.47 -9.14
N GLY A 220 30.40 6.67 -8.18
CA GLY A 220 31.69 5.99 -8.31
C GLY A 220 31.69 4.97 -9.44
N ARG A 221 30.58 4.24 -9.61
CA ARG A 221 30.42 3.23 -10.66
C ARG A 221 30.08 3.83 -12.03
N TYR A 222 29.35 4.95 -12.06
CA TYR A 222 28.84 5.57 -13.28
C TYR A 222 29.10 7.08 -13.32
N PRO A 223 30.37 7.53 -13.42
CA PRO A 223 30.72 8.94 -13.36
C PRO A 223 30.13 9.78 -14.50
N ASP A 224 29.87 9.16 -15.65
CA ASP A 224 29.39 9.82 -16.87
C ASP A 224 27.91 9.58 -17.18
N MET A 225 27.12 9.08 -16.22
CA MET A 225 25.68 8.84 -16.44
C MET A 225 24.92 10.14 -16.74
N GLU A 226 23.88 10.03 -17.57
CA GLU A 226 23.01 11.15 -17.97
C GLU A 226 22.38 11.85 -16.75
N GLU A 227 21.92 11.06 -15.78
CA GLU A 227 21.23 11.52 -14.57
C GLU A 227 22.16 12.04 -13.45
N LYS A 228 23.45 12.26 -13.72
CA LYS A 228 24.42 12.68 -12.69
C LYS A 228 24.03 13.97 -11.96
N GLY A 229 23.39 14.92 -12.65
CA GLY A 229 22.89 16.14 -12.05
C GLY A 229 21.82 15.90 -10.98
N ARG A 230 20.91 14.95 -11.26
CA ARG A 230 19.88 14.52 -10.31
C ARG A 230 20.49 13.92 -9.06
N VAL A 231 21.57 13.14 -9.22
CA VAL A 231 22.27 12.50 -8.09
C VAL A 231 23.04 13.50 -7.25
N TRP A 232 23.81 14.41 -7.88
CA TRP A 232 24.47 15.49 -7.16
C TRP A 232 23.47 16.35 -6.38
N TYR A 233 22.34 16.71 -6.99
CA TYR A 233 21.31 17.48 -6.32
C TYR A 233 20.71 16.69 -5.15
N THR A 234 20.45 15.39 -5.33
CA THR A 234 19.94 14.54 -4.24
C THR A 234 20.94 14.45 -3.09
N LEU A 235 22.23 14.26 -3.37
CA LEU A 235 23.30 14.24 -2.36
C LEU A 235 23.42 15.57 -1.62
N TYR A 236 23.35 16.69 -2.34
CA TYR A 236 23.27 18.02 -1.74
C TYR A 236 22.12 18.12 -0.72
N ARG A 237 20.91 17.65 -1.09
CA ARG A 237 19.75 17.64 -0.20
C ARG A 237 19.93 16.68 0.98
N VAL A 238 20.49 15.49 0.76
CA VAL A 238 20.79 14.50 1.82
C VAL A 238 21.71 15.12 2.87
N PHE A 239 22.82 15.74 2.47
CA PHE A 239 23.77 16.35 3.41
C PHE A 239 23.22 17.61 4.09
N THR A 240 22.39 18.38 3.40
CA THR A 240 21.67 19.51 3.99
C THR A 240 20.74 19.04 5.12
N LEU A 241 19.97 17.97 4.89
CA LEU A 241 19.07 17.39 5.90
C LEU A 241 19.83 16.74 7.07
N ALA A 242 21.00 16.15 6.78
CA ALA A 242 21.89 15.59 7.80
C ALA A 242 22.65 16.66 8.62
N GLY A 243 22.58 17.94 8.23
CA GLY A 243 23.33 19.03 8.87
C GLY A 243 24.82 19.07 8.52
N ASP A 244 25.25 18.29 7.51
CA ASP A 244 26.64 18.25 7.04
C ASP A 244 26.88 19.34 5.99
N ASN A 245 27.11 20.56 6.46
CA ASN A 245 27.28 21.73 5.59
C ASN A 245 28.50 21.63 4.67
N ALA A 246 29.53 20.87 5.05
CA ALA A 246 30.75 20.73 4.26
C ALA A 246 30.49 19.87 3.02
N ARG A 247 29.92 18.67 3.20
CA ARG A 247 29.55 17.80 2.07
C ARG A 247 28.41 18.38 1.25
N ALA A 248 27.44 19.04 1.89
CA ALA A 248 26.41 19.77 1.15
C ALA A 248 27.02 20.84 0.22
N SER A 249 27.93 21.67 0.73
CA SER A 249 28.61 22.69 -0.07
C SER A 249 29.42 22.09 -1.23
N TYR A 250 30.06 20.95 -1.02
CA TYR A 250 30.78 20.24 -2.09
C TYR A 250 29.86 19.88 -3.28
N TYR A 251 28.74 19.21 -3.03
CA TYR A 251 27.80 18.86 -4.10
C TYR A 251 27.09 20.06 -4.72
N ARG A 252 26.81 21.08 -3.89
CA ARG A 252 26.31 22.37 -4.37
C ARG A 252 27.25 22.97 -5.42
N ASP A 253 28.53 23.08 -5.08
CA ASP A 253 29.53 23.71 -5.93
C ASP A 253 29.81 22.90 -7.20
N LEU A 254 29.71 21.55 -7.12
CA LEU A 254 29.75 20.69 -8.32
C LEU A 254 28.63 21.05 -9.31
N ILE A 255 27.41 21.23 -8.84
CA ILE A 255 26.26 21.58 -9.70
C ILE A 255 26.43 22.99 -10.27
N LEU A 256 26.80 23.96 -9.45
CA LEU A 256 26.98 25.35 -9.90
C LEU A 256 28.13 25.51 -10.89
N THR A 257 29.19 24.71 -10.77
CA THR A 257 30.36 24.78 -11.65
C THR A 257 30.15 24.01 -12.95
N ASN A 258 29.58 22.81 -12.88
CA ASN A 258 29.49 21.90 -14.04
C ASN A 258 28.13 21.94 -14.75
N MET A 259 27.10 22.49 -14.11
CA MET A 259 25.71 22.48 -14.61
C MET A 259 25.00 23.81 -14.33
N ALA A 260 25.72 24.93 -14.51
CA ALA A 260 25.25 26.28 -14.17
C ALA A 260 23.87 26.66 -14.78
N ASP A 261 23.57 26.16 -15.99
CA ASP A 261 22.32 26.43 -16.71
C ASP A 261 21.20 25.41 -16.41
N SER A 262 21.46 24.42 -15.54
CA SER A 262 20.47 23.38 -15.20
C SER A 262 19.41 23.87 -14.21
N GLU A 263 18.26 23.19 -14.21
CA GLU A 263 17.21 23.41 -13.20
C GLU A 263 17.76 23.26 -11.78
N TYR A 264 18.71 22.35 -11.55
CA TYR A 264 19.34 22.14 -10.24
C TYR A 264 20.19 23.33 -9.79
N ALA A 265 20.97 23.92 -10.71
CA ALA A 265 21.74 25.13 -10.42
C ALA A 265 20.82 26.32 -10.17
N ALA A 266 19.73 26.46 -10.95
CA ALA A 266 18.71 27.45 -10.71
C ALA A 266 18.04 27.26 -9.33
N ILE A 267 17.75 26.02 -8.93
CA ILE A 267 17.20 25.74 -7.59
C ILE A 267 18.19 26.20 -6.50
N ILE A 268 19.47 25.83 -6.62
CA ILE A 268 20.52 26.13 -5.64
C ILE A 268 20.83 27.62 -5.55
N GLN A 269 21.01 28.32 -6.68
CA GLN A 269 21.31 29.76 -6.68
C GLN A 269 20.19 30.58 -6.04
N ASN A 270 18.97 30.05 -6.10
CA ASN A 270 17.80 30.66 -5.50
C ASN A 270 17.56 30.20 -4.04
N GLU A 271 18.45 29.39 -3.46
CA GLU A 271 18.40 29.06 -2.05
C GLU A 271 18.79 30.27 -1.21
N GLY A 272 17.78 30.91 -0.62
CA GLY A 272 17.93 32.06 0.27
C GLY A 272 17.70 33.44 -0.37
N SER A 273 17.43 33.54 -1.68
CA SER A 273 17.27 34.83 -2.40
C SER A 273 15.82 35.30 -2.63
N GLY A 274 14.79 34.49 -2.33
CA GLY A 274 13.42 34.99 -2.15
C GLY A 274 12.57 35.27 -3.40
N LEU A 275 12.87 34.72 -4.58
CA LEU A 275 11.95 34.74 -5.75
C LEU A 275 11.70 33.30 -6.30
N PRO A 276 10.48 32.95 -6.77
CA PRO A 276 9.91 31.59 -6.64
C PRO A 276 10.20 30.68 -7.85
N LEU A 277 10.08 29.35 -7.75
CA LEU A 277 8.80 28.60 -7.75
C LEU A 277 8.99 27.25 -7.01
N THR A 278 8.83 27.12 -5.70
CA THR A 278 7.51 26.95 -5.06
C THR A 278 7.70 26.59 -3.57
N ASP A 279 8.41 27.38 -2.78
CA ASP A 279 8.15 27.42 -1.32
C ASP A 279 8.84 28.59 -0.63
N ARG A 280 8.13 29.72 -0.55
CA ARG A 280 8.49 30.85 0.31
C ARG A 280 8.52 30.37 1.76
N SER A 281 9.71 30.27 2.36
CA SER A 281 9.86 30.08 3.82
C SER A 281 9.10 31.17 4.59
N GLU A 282 9.04 32.40 4.06
CA GLU A 282 8.29 33.51 4.66
C GLU A 282 6.77 33.40 4.48
N ALA A 283 6.27 33.00 3.31
CA ALA A 283 4.84 32.76 3.14
C ALA A 283 4.37 31.58 4.00
N LYS A 284 5.19 30.53 4.10
CA LYS A 284 4.95 29.43 5.03
C LYS A 284 4.95 29.90 6.48
N LYS A 285 5.96 30.67 6.90
CA LYS A 285 6.04 31.22 8.28
C LYS A 285 4.85 32.13 8.58
N ALA A 286 4.53 33.07 7.69
CA ALA A 286 3.39 33.96 7.82
C ALA A 286 2.06 33.20 7.79
N TYR A 287 1.96 32.12 7.01
CA TYR A 287 0.78 31.26 6.98
C TYR A 287 0.64 30.49 8.29
N VAL A 288 1.73 29.88 8.78
CA VAL A 288 1.76 29.18 10.06
C VAL A 288 1.41 30.13 11.20
N GLU A 289 1.91 31.36 11.19
CA GLU A 289 1.55 32.39 12.18
C GLU A 289 0.06 32.75 12.12
N ALA A 290 -0.46 33.06 10.92
CA ALA A 290 -1.87 33.38 10.73
C ALA A 290 -2.78 32.20 11.11
N TYR A 291 -2.37 30.97 10.77
CA TYR A 291 -3.10 29.74 11.05
C TYR A 291 -3.09 29.40 12.54
N GLN A 292 -1.96 29.58 13.23
CA GLN A 292 -1.89 29.39 14.68
C GLN A 292 -2.88 30.32 15.40
N LYS A 293 -2.96 31.59 14.98
CA LYS A 293 -3.96 32.53 15.53
C LYS A 293 -5.40 32.10 15.26
N TYR A 294 -5.66 31.43 14.14
CA TYR A 294 -6.98 30.86 13.84
C TYR A 294 -7.30 29.67 14.75
N GLU A 295 -6.36 28.73 14.92
CA GLU A 295 -6.48 27.57 15.81
C GLU A 295 -6.69 28.00 17.28
N ASP A 296 -5.99 29.05 17.72
CA ASP A 296 -6.13 29.63 19.06
C ASP A 296 -7.48 30.38 19.27
N GLY A 297 -8.33 30.45 18.24
CA GLY A 297 -9.61 31.17 18.26
C GLY A 297 -9.48 32.69 18.16
N ALA A 298 -8.28 33.23 17.95
CA ALA A 298 -7.99 34.65 17.82
C ALA A 298 -8.31 35.18 16.41
N TYR A 299 -9.55 34.99 15.95
CA TYR A 299 -9.96 35.28 14.56
C TYR A 299 -9.81 36.75 14.14
N LYS A 300 -9.95 37.69 15.09
CA LYS A 300 -9.75 39.13 14.84
C LYS A 300 -8.27 39.48 14.54
N GLU A 301 -7.33 38.67 15.04
CA GLU A 301 -5.89 38.80 14.79
C GLU A 301 -5.46 37.98 13.57
N SER A 302 -6.05 36.79 13.36
CA SER A 302 -5.75 35.93 12.21
C SER A 302 -6.24 36.52 10.88
N LEU A 303 -7.45 37.11 10.84
CA LEU A 303 -8.03 37.67 9.61
C LEU A 303 -7.13 38.71 8.89
N PRO A 304 -6.57 39.74 9.57
CA PRO A 304 -5.69 40.70 8.90
C PRO A 304 -4.39 40.04 8.41
N LEU A 305 -3.83 39.08 9.16
CA LEU A 305 -2.63 38.33 8.74
C LEU A 305 -2.92 37.46 7.51
N ALA A 306 -4.05 36.76 7.48
CA ALA A 306 -4.47 35.97 6.32
C ALA A 306 -4.74 36.87 5.10
N THR A 307 -5.36 38.02 5.31
CA THR A 307 -5.63 39.00 4.24
C THR A 307 -4.34 39.62 3.69
N GLN A 308 -3.39 39.96 4.56
CA GLN A 308 -2.08 40.47 4.17
C GLN A 308 -1.27 39.39 3.46
N GLY A 309 -1.27 38.15 3.97
CA GLY A 309 -0.61 37.02 3.34
C GLY A 309 -1.16 36.72 1.95
N ALA A 310 -2.48 36.73 1.78
CA ALA A 310 -3.14 36.58 0.50
C ALA A 310 -2.73 37.65 -0.53
N ARG A 311 -2.43 38.88 -0.08
CA ARG A 311 -1.98 39.98 -0.95
C ARG A 311 -0.47 39.96 -1.21
N ASN A 312 0.32 39.75 -0.17
CA ASN A 312 1.79 39.82 -0.25
C ASN A 312 2.37 38.58 -0.91
N TYR A 313 1.65 37.46 -0.87
CA TYR A 313 2.12 36.20 -1.37
C TYR A 313 1.30 35.63 -2.53
N GLN A 314 0.69 36.48 -3.37
CA GLN A 314 -0.20 36.08 -4.48
C GLN A 314 0.43 35.06 -5.45
N ASP A 315 1.72 35.15 -5.75
CA ASP A 315 2.41 34.19 -6.64
C ASP A 315 2.95 32.94 -5.92
N SER A 316 2.52 32.69 -4.67
CA SER A 316 2.96 31.52 -3.88
C SER A 316 1.98 30.37 -4.00
N ARG A 317 2.46 29.13 -3.83
CA ARG A 317 1.60 27.97 -3.52
C ARG A 317 0.77 28.13 -2.23
N TYR A 318 1.11 29.08 -1.37
CA TYR A 318 0.31 29.44 -0.19
C TYR A 318 -0.77 30.49 -0.48
N ALA A 319 -0.81 31.10 -1.67
CA ALA A 319 -1.85 32.06 -2.04
C ALA A 319 -3.28 31.50 -1.89
N PRO A 320 -3.62 30.33 -2.46
CA PRO A 320 -4.94 29.72 -2.25
C PRO A 320 -5.19 29.41 -0.76
N LYS A 321 -4.17 28.94 -0.03
CA LYS A 321 -4.25 28.66 1.41
C LYS A 321 -4.57 29.90 2.24
N PHE A 322 -3.93 31.03 1.98
CA PHE A 322 -4.22 32.30 2.67
C PHE A 322 -5.63 32.81 2.36
N GLN A 323 -6.09 32.68 1.11
CA GLN A 323 -7.44 33.09 0.72
C GLN A 323 -8.51 32.19 1.36
N MET A 324 -8.25 30.89 1.46
CA MET A 324 -9.11 29.96 2.20
C MET A 324 -9.14 30.27 3.71
N LEU A 325 -7.98 30.48 4.32
CA LEU A 325 -7.89 30.85 5.74
C LEU A 325 -8.60 32.16 6.06
N LYS A 326 -8.55 33.13 5.14
CA LYS A 326 -9.32 34.38 5.24
C LYS A 326 -10.83 34.09 5.24
N ALA A 327 -11.31 33.21 4.37
CA ALA A 327 -12.71 32.78 4.36
C ALA A 327 -13.09 32.16 5.71
N PHE A 328 -12.32 31.19 6.22
CA PHE A 328 -12.60 30.57 7.51
C PHE A 328 -12.66 31.56 8.68
N ASN A 329 -11.79 32.57 8.69
CA ASN A 329 -11.86 33.64 9.68
C ASN A 329 -13.15 34.47 9.56
N GLN A 330 -13.61 34.78 8.34
CA GLN A 330 -14.82 35.55 8.11
C GLN A 330 -16.07 34.84 8.64
N ILE A 331 -16.23 33.54 8.37
CA ILE A 331 -17.39 32.79 8.88
C ILE A 331 -17.36 32.68 10.41
N LYS A 332 -16.19 32.49 11.03
CA LYS A 332 -16.05 32.50 12.50
C LYS A 332 -16.38 33.85 13.14
N LEU A 333 -16.23 34.95 12.38
CA LEU A 333 -16.62 36.30 12.79
C LEU A 333 -18.05 36.68 12.40
N GLY A 334 -18.86 35.73 11.90
CA GLY A 334 -20.26 35.96 11.52
C GLY A 334 -20.45 36.69 10.18
N LYS A 335 -19.40 36.80 9.37
CA LYS A 335 -19.39 37.51 8.07
C LYS A 335 -19.71 36.56 6.92
N ARG A 336 -20.98 36.14 6.84
CA ARG A 336 -21.45 35.08 5.92
C ARG A 336 -21.33 35.49 4.45
N GLU A 337 -21.68 36.73 4.09
CA GLU A 337 -21.61 37.20 2.70
C GLU A 337 -20.16 37.28 2.20
N GLU A 338 -19.25 37.76 3.05
CA GLU A 338 -17.83 37.86 2.74
C GLU A 338 -17.13 36.49 2.72
N PHE A 339 -17.62 35.53 3.50
CA PHE A 339 -17.21 34.14 3.42
C PHE A 339 -17.52 33.55 2.04
N VAL A 340 -18.78 33.63 1.62
CA VAL A 340 -19.22 33.12 0.30
C VAL A 340 -18.45 33.79 -0.82
N SER A 341 -18.26 35.10 -0.75
CA SER A 341 -17.48 35.86 -1.73
C SER A 341 -16.01 35.46 -1.76
N SER A 342 -15.40 35.15 -0.61
CA SER A 342 -14.01 34.70 -0.55
C SER A 342 -13.84 33.27 -1.06
N LEU A 343 -14.80 32.37 -0.83
CA LEU A 343 -14.79 31.04 -1.44
C LEU A 343 -14.91 31.10 -2.97
N LYS A 344 -15.83 31.93 -3.49
CA LYS A 344 -15.95 32.17 -4.95
C LYS A 344 -14.65 32.71 -5.52
N LEU A 345 -13.99 33.65 -4.82
CA LEU A 345 -12.69 34.18 -5.23
C LEU A 345 -11.60 33.10 -5.28
N VAL A 346 -11.58 32.15 -4.32
CA VAL A 346 -10.62 31.04 -4.34
C VAL A 346 -10.83 30.17 -5.60
N ILE A 347 -12.09 29.88 -5.93
CA ILE A 347 -12.45 29.09 -7.11
C ILE A 347 -12.07 29.81 -8.41
N ASP A 348 -12.35 31.11 -8.48
CA ASP A 348 -12.12 31.92 -9.67
C ASP A 348 -10.62 32.15 -9.93
N GLN A 349 -9.82 32.38 -8.88
CA GLN A 349 -8.40 32.71 -9.01
C GLN A 349 -7.47 31.50 -8.96
N PHE A 350 -7.88 30.40 -8.34
CA PHE A 350 -7.04 29.22 -8.11
C PHE A 350 -7.76 27.92 -8.48
N SER A 351 -8.44 27.90 -9.63
CA SER A 351 -9.38 26.83 -10.05
C SER A 351 -8.85 25.40 -9.94
N ASP A 352 -7.53 25.22 -10.07
CA ASP A 352 -6.83 23.94 -10.12
C ASP A 352 -6.17 23.56 -8.78
N SER A 353 -6.41 24.34 -7.72
CA SER A 353 -5.88 24.09 -6.37
C SER A 353 -6.81 23.21 -5.53
N GLU A 354 -6.24 22.47 -4.57
CA GLU A 354 -6.99 21.70 -3.57
C GLU A 354 -7.97 22.61 -2.80
N GLU A 355 -7.57 23.85 -2.50
CA GLU A 355 -8.43 24.82 -1.83
C GLU A 355 -9.63 25.26 -2.70
N ALA A 356 -9.50 25.29 -4.03
CA ALA A 356 -10.65 25.56 -4.90
C ALA A 356 -11.63 24.39 -4.93
N GLU A 357 -11.16 23.15 -4.86
CA GLU A 357 -12.04 21.98 -4.70
C GLU A 357 -12.78 22.01 -3.36
N GLU A 358 -12.08 22.33 -2.27
CA GLU A 358 -12.67 22.51 -0.94
C GLU A 358 -13.68 23.67 -0.92
N ALA A 359 -13.36 24.80 -1.54
CA ALA A 359 -14.26 25.94 -1.64
C ALA A 359 -15.56 25.60 -2.40
N ARG A 360 -15.47 24.83 -3.50
CA ARG A 360 -16.65 24.33 -4.22
C ARG A 360 -17.50 23.44 -3.33
N SER A 361 -16.88 22.49 -2.64
CA SER A 361 -17.58 21.59 -1.71
C SER A 361 -18.31 22.36 -0.60
N ILE A 362 -17.70 23.41 -0.05
CA ILE A 362 -18.31 24.22 1.03
C ILE A 362 -19.47 25.06 0.48
N LEU A 363 -19.32 25.67 -0.70
CA LEU A 363 -20.41 26.43 -1.32
C LEU A 363 -21.59 25.53 -1.68
N ASP A 364 -21.35 24.34 -2.24
CA ASP A 364 -22.39 23.36 -2.54
C ASP A 364 -23.14 22.92 -1.27
N GLN A 365 -22.42 22.76 -0.15
CA GLN A 365 -23.02 22.44 1.14
C GLN A 365 -23.80 23.63 1.72
N MET A 366 -23.37 24.87 1.49
CA MET A 366 -24.06 26.08 1.98
C MET A 366 -25.31 26.44 1.17
N GLU A 367 -25.30 26.25 -0.14
CA GLU A 367 -26.48 26.38 -0.99
C GLU A 367 -27.55 25.34 -0.62
N GLY A 368 -27.14 24.20 -0.07
CA GLY A 368 -28.03 23.22 0.57
C GLY A 368 -28.64 23.64 1.92
N VAL A 369 -28.29 24.82 2.47
CA VAL A 369 -28.65 25.23 3.86
C VAL A 369 -29.33 26.62 3.94
N GLU A 370 -29.66 27.31 2.84
CA GLU A 370 -30.53 28.52 2.93
C GLU A 370 -32.03 28.19 2.92
N VAL A 371 -32.54 28.05 4.15
CA VAL A 371 -33.84 28.42 4.71
C VAL A 371 -34.96 28.75 3.71
N SER A 372 -36.07 28.02 3.80
CA SER A 372 -37.37 28.51 3.34
C SER A 372 -37.66 29.92 3.86
N PRO A 373 -38.14 30.81 2.99
CA PRO A 373 -39.40 31.45 3.33
C PRO A 373 -40.41 31.40 2.18
N ALA A 374 -41.65 31.17 2.60
CA ALA A 374 -42.91 31.55 1.97
C ALA A 374 -43.25 31.00 0.56
N LYS A 375 -44.27 30.14 0.56
CA LYS A 375 -45.18 29.80 -0.54
C LYS A 375 -45.34 30.90 -1.61
N THR A 376 -45.14 30.57 -2.88
CA THR A 376 -46.21 30.61 -3.89
C THR A 376 -45.83 29.96 -5.23
N ALA A 377 -46.76 29.12 -5.71
CA ALA A 377 -47.17 28.87 -7.10
C ALA A 377 -46.21 28.21 -8.12
N ASP A 378 -46.53 26.94 -8.40
CA ASP A 378 -46.59 26.27 -9.71
C ASP A 378 -45.62 26.69 -10.81
N LYS A 379 -44.71 25.77 -11.15
CA LYS A 379 -44.54 25.21 -12.52
C LYS A 379 -43.67 23.94 -12.50
N PRO A 380 -43.80 23.06 -13.51
CA PRO A 380 -43.42 21.66 -13.42
C PRO A 380 -41.91 21.46 -13.35
N GLU A 381 -41.53 20.50 -12.51
CA GLU A 381 -40.20 19.93 -12.38
C GLU A 381 -39.78 19.30 -13.73
N GLU A 382 -38.94 20.01 -14.47
CA GLU A 382 -38.24 19.43 -15.62
C GLU A 382 -37.23 18.41 -15.09
N ALA A 383 -37.38 17.16 -15.55
CA ALA A 383 -36.52 16.04 -15.23
C ALA A 383 -35.04 16.43 -15.41
N GLN A 384 -34.34 16.63 -14.30
CA GLN A 384 -32.89 16.74 -14.28
C GLN A 384 -32.33 15.44 -14.84
N LYS A 385 -31.68 15.51 -16.01
CA LYS A 385 -30.97 14.38 -16.59
C LYS A 385 -29.96 13.87 -15.57
N SER A 386 -30.20 12.67 -15.05
CA SER A 386 -29.27 11.99 -14.14
C SER A 386 -27.86 11.96 -14.74
N ILE A 387 -26.87 12.33 -13.93
CA ILE A 387 -25.44 12.27 -14.29
C ILE A 387 -24.92 10.84 -14.46
N TYR A 388 -25.75 9.85 -14.08
CA TYR A 388 -25.48 8.42 -14.18
C TYR A 388 -26.03 7.85 -15.48
N LYS A 389 -25.35 6.83 -16.02
CA LYS A 389 -25.72 6.17 -17.28
C LYS A 389 -26.09 4.71 -17.05
N ALA A 390 -27.17 4.24 -17.67
CA ALA A 390 -27.58 2.85 -17.60
C ALA A 390 -26.76 2.02 -18.60
N GLU A 391 -25.78 1.29 -18.09
CA GLU A 391 -24.89 0.44 -18.89
C GLU A 391 -25.10 -1.02 -18.49
N ASN A 392 -25.74 -1.84 -19.32
CA ASN A 392 -26.11 -3.21 -18.92
C ASN A 392 -24.99 -4.25 -19.08
N THR A 393 -24.07 -4.01 -20.01
CA THR A 393 -22.98 -4.96 -20.36
C THR A 393 -21.67 -4.67 -19.65
N ALA A 394 -21.55 -3.50 -18.99
CA ALA A 394 -20.36 -3.11 -18.26
C ALA A 394 -20.17 -3.96 -16.98
N GLN A 395 -18.95 -3.98 -16.43
CA GLN A 395 -18.71 -4.60 -15.14
C GLN A 395 -19.44 -3.85 -14.02
N HIS A 396 -20.11 -4.59 -13.13
CA HIS A 396 -20.88 -4.05 -12.02
C HIS A 396 -20.30 -4.46 -10.66
N LYS A 397 -20.75 -3.72 -9.65
CA LYS A 397 -20.50 -3.96 -8.24
C LYS A 397 -21.82 -3.94 -7.50
N TYR A 398 -21.90 -4.72 -6.43
CA TYR A 398 -22.94 -4.59 -5.43
C TYR A 398 -22.39 -3.82 -4.23
N ILE A 399 -23.14 -2.84 -3.74
CA ILE A 399 -22.73 -1.92 -2.68
C ILE A 399 -23.73 -2.04 -1.53
N VAL A 400 -23.19 -2.06 -0.31
CA VAL A 400 -23.95 -1.88 0.94
C VAL A 400 -23.34 -0.71 1.69
N ILE A 401 -24.17 0.22 2.14
CA ILE A 401 -23.78 1.41 2.90
C ILE A 401 -24.41 1.30 4.28
N LEU A 402 -23.59 1.50 5.31
CA LEU A 402 -23.99 1.44 6.70
C LEU A 402 -23.15 2.40 7.54
N GLY A 403 -23.62 2.70 8.75
CA GLY A 403 -22.88 3.53 9.70
C GLY A 403 -21.47 2.98 9.96
N ASN A 404 -20.54 3.87 10.26
CA ASN A 404 -19.12 3.60 10.49
C ASN A 404 -18.87 2.93 11.86
N ASP A 405 -19.47 1.76 12.06
CA ASP A 405 -19.20 0.85 13.17
C ASP A 405 -18.32 -0.30 12.65
N GLY A 406 -17.02 -0.23 12.97
CA GLY A 406 -16.04 -1.19 12.46
C GLY A 406 -16.35 -2.66 12.80
N LYS A 407 -17.07 -2.94 13.90
CA LYS A 407 -17.47 -4.31 14.23
C LYS A 407 -18.59 -4.77 13.30
N VAL A 408 -19.66 -3.96 13.17
CA VAL A 408 -20.82 -4.29 12.33
C VAL A 408 -20.41 -4.43 10.86
N VAL A 409 -19.56 -3.52 10.37
CA VAL A 409 -19.06 -3.55 9.00
C VAL A 409 -18.22 -4.79 8.74
N ASN A 410 -17.33 -5.16 9.67
CA ASN A 410 -16.54 -6.37 9.50
C ASN A 410 -17.38 -7.65 9.58
N ASP A 411 -18.33 -7.73 10.51
CA ASP A 411 -19.24 -8.88 10.64
C ASP A 411 -20.08 -9.06 9.36
N LEU A 412 -20.64 -7.97 8.83
CA LEU A 412 -21.40 -8.00 7.58
C LEU A 412 -20.51 -8.36 6.36
N ARG A 413 -19.26 -7.87 6.32
CA ARG A 413 -18.30 -8.21 5.26
C ARG A 413 -17.95 -9.70 5.27
N VAL A 414 -17.77 -10.29 6.45
CA VAL A 414 -17.54 -11.74 6.60
C VAL A 414 -18.78 -12.51 6.14
N ASN A 415 -19.97 -12.11 6.58
CA ASN A 415 -21.23 -12.75 6.17
C ASN A 415 -21.43 -12.69 4.64
N LEU A 416 -21.15 -11.56 4.00
CA LEU A 416 -21.18 -11.43 2.54
C LEU A 416 -20.12 -12.29 1.86
N THR A 417 -18.94 -12.45 2.46
CA THR A 417 -17.87 -13.32 1.92
C THR A 417 -18.26 -14.80 1.97
N ASP A 418 -18.84 -15.24 3.08
CA ASP A 418 -19.32 -16.63 3.22
C ASP A 418 -20.55 -16.88 2.35
N PHE A 419 -21.45 -15.89 2.23
CA PHE A 419 -22.56 -15.91 1.28
C PHE A 419 -22.07 -16.07 -0.18
N ASN A 420 -21.01 -15.34 -0.59
CA ASN A 420 -20.43 -15.49 -1.92
C ASN A 420 -19.93 -16.91 -2.17
N LYS A 421 -19.26 -17.53 -1.19
CA LYS A 421 -18.79 -18.92 -1.31
C LYS A 421 -19.93 -19.93 -1.39
N GLN A 422 -21.08 -19.63 -0.78
CA GLN A 422 -22.21 -20.53 -0.77
C GLN A 422 -23.07 -20.44 -2.03
N PHE A 423 -23.34 -19.22 -2.51
CA PHE A 423 -24.33 -18.97 -3.57
C PHE A 423 -23.72 -18.52 -4.91
N PHE A 424 -22.46 -18.06 -4.92
CA PHE A 424 -21.79 -17.45 -6.08
C PHE A 424 -20.33 -17.94 -6.23
N ASN A 425 -20.06 -19.20 -5.88
CA ASN A 425 -18.69 -19.76 -5.85
C ASN A 425 -17.95 -19.77 -7.19
N ILE A 426 -18.69 -19.73 -8.30
CA ILE A 426 -18.16 -19.70 -9.67
C ILE A 426 -17.80 -18.28 -10.15
N ASP A 427 -18.31 -17.23 -9.49
CA ASP A 427 -18.20 -15.86 -9.97
C ASP A 427 -16.91 -15.14 -9.51
N ASN A 428 -16.00 -15.82 -8.78
CA ASN A 428 -14.73 -15.26 -8.27
C ASN A 428 -14.87 -13.85 -7.66
N LEU A 429 -15.93 -13.66 -6.87
CA LEU A 429 -16.30 -12.36 -6.31
C LEU A 429 -15.33 -11.90 -5.22
N ASN A 430 -15.07 -10.59 -5.18
CA ASN A 430 -14.22 -9.96 -4.17
C ASN A 430 -15.01 -9.00 -3.28
N THR A 431 -14.95 -9.21 -1.97
CA THR A 431 -15.63 -8.37 -0.97
C THR A 431 -14.63 -7.48 -0.24
N LYS A 432 -14.79 -6.15 -0.33
CA LYS A 432 -13.95 -5.16 0.37
C LYS A 432 -14.82 -4.17 1.13
N SER A 433 -14.27 -3.54 2.17
CA SER A 433 -14.88 -2.40 2.85
C SER A 433 -14.03 -1.14 2.64
N ILE A 434 -14.67 -0.01 2.36
CA ILE A 434 -14.03 1.31 2.24
C ILE A 434 -14.88 2.37 2.95
N PHE A 435 -14.31 3.54 3.24
CA PHE A 435 -15.07 4.68 3.74
C PHE A 435 -15.80 5.39 2.59
N LEU A 436 -17.07 5.75 2.81
CA LEU A 436 -17.78 6.73 1.98
C LEU A 436 -17.47 8.14 2.50
N ASP A 437 -17.68 8.33 3.80
CA ASP A 437 -17.39 9.56 4.54
C ASP A 437 -16.98 9.22 6.00
N MET A 438 -17.04 10.20 6.90
CA MET A 438 -16.67 10.04 8.30
C MET A 438 -17.68 9.22 9.11
N GLU A 439 -18.94 9.20 8.68
CA GLU A 439 -20.09 8.60 9.37
C GLU A 439 -20.52 7.27 8.73
N HIS A 440 -20.15 7.00 7.47
CA HIS A 440 -20.59 5.84 6.71
C HIS A 440 -19.42 5.06 6.08
N GLN A 441 -19.51 3.73 6.18
CA GLN A 441 -18.67 2.78 5.44
C GLN A 441 -19.48 2.07 4.36
N MET A 442 -18.78 1.60 3.33
CA MET A 442 -19.36 0.80 2.26
C MET A 442 -18.68 -0.54 2.15
N ILE A 443 -19.47 -1.58 1.95
CA ILE A 443 -18.99 -2.90 1.55
C ILE A 443 -19.28 -3.07 0.06
N LEU A 444 -18.25 -3.39 -0.71
CA LEU A 444 -18.32 -3.61 -2.16
C LEU A 444 -18.08 -5.08 -2.45
N VAL A 445 -18.98 -5.67 -3.22
CA VAL A 445 -18.77 -6.97 -3.88
C VAL A 445 -18.55 -6.69 -5.36
N SER A 446 -17.37 -7.06 -5.87
CA SER A 446 -16.92 -6.76 -7.23
C SER A 446 -16.73 -8.04 -8.07
N ASN A 447 -16.45 -7.86 -9.36
CA ASN A 447 -16.27 -8.89 -10.40
C ASN A 447 -17.57 -9.42 -11.04
N PHE A 448 -18.66 -8.64 -11.02
CA PHE A 448 -19.83 -8.98 -11.83
C PHE A 448 -19.61 -8.54 -13.28
N ASN A 449 -19.72 -9.47 -14.22
CA ASN A 449 -19.48 -9.20 -15.64
C ASN A 449 -20.53 -8.30 -16.30
N ASN A 450 -21.72 -8.17 -15.72
CA ASN A 450 -22.83 -7.38 -16.27
C ASN A 450 -23.88 -7.05 -15.20
N SER A 451 -24.84 -6.17 -15.55
CA SER A 451 -25.90 -5.75 -14.63
C SER A 451 -26.77 -6.90 -14.18
N LYS A 452 -27.08 -7.85 -15.09
CA LYS A 452 -27.91 -9.02 -14.80
C LYS A 452 -27.33 -9.87 -13.66
N ARG A 453 -26.05 -10.23 -13.73
CA ARG A 453 -25.39 -11.03 -12.67
C ARG A 453 -25.32 -10.29 -11.34
N ALA A 454 -25.05 -8.99 -11.37
CA ALA A 454 -25.06 -8.18 -10.15
C ALA A 454 -26.48 -8.04 -9.57
N MET A 455 -27.51 -8.03 -10.41
CA MET A 455 -28.90 -7.96 -9.98
C MET A 455 -29.40 -9.30 -9.43
N ASP A 456 -28.96 -10.43 -10.00
CA ASP A 456 -29.18 -11.77 -9.43
C ASP A 456 -28.60 -11.84 -8.00
N TYR A 457 -27.41 -11.27 -7.80
CA TYR A 457 -26.79 -11.12 -6.49
C TYR A 457 -27.64 -10.27 -5.54
N TYR A 458 -28.03 -9.06 -5.96
CA TYR A 458 -28.90 -8.16 -5.19
C TYR A 458 -30.19 -8.86 -4.74
N ASN A 459 -30.85 -9.56 -5.65
CA ASN A 459 -32.11 -10.26 -5.37
C ASN A 459 -31.89 -11.40 -4.38
N THR A 460 -30.80 -12.16 -4.52
CA THR A 460 -30.49 -13.28 -3.62
C THR A 460 -30.17 -12.78 -2.21
N VAL A 461 -29.41 -11.69 -2.07
CA VAL A 461 -29.12 -11.05 -0.77
C VAL A 461 -30.41 -10.56 -0.10
N THR A 462 -31.30 -9.94 -0.88
CA THR A 462 -32.59 -9.44 -0.42
C THR A 462 -33.50 -10.58 0.05
N ASN A 463 -33.63 -11.64 -0.74
CA ASN A 463 -34.48 -12.79 -0.45
C ASN A 463 -34.00 -13.60 0.77
N GLN A 464 -32.68 -13.69 0.96
CA GLN A 464 -32.08 -14.35 2.13
C GLN A 464 -32.10 -13.49 3.39
N ASN A 465 -32.61 -12.25 3.31
CA ASN A 465 -32.64 -11.27 4.41
C ASN A 465 -31.27 -11.07 5.07
N LEU A 466 -30.18 -11.17 4.31
CA LEU A 466 -28.81 -11.18 4.84
C LEU A 466 -28.45 -9.87 5.56
N LEU A 467 -29.05 -8.75 5.15
CA LEU A 467 -28.79 -7.42 5.72
C LEU A 467 -29.63 -7.15 6.99
N LYS A 468 -30.52 -8.06 7.38
CA LYS A 468 -31.41 -7.87 8.52
C LYS A 468 -30.61 -7.81 9.82
N GLY A 469 -30.75 -6.69 10.54
CA GLY A 469 -30.06 -6.46 11.82
C GLY A 469 -28.69 -5.77 11.69
N ALA A 470 -28.19 -5.53 10.47
CA ALA A 470 -26.95 -4.79 10.27
C ALA A 470 -27.11 -3.26 10.44
N GLY A 471 -28.35 -2.75 10.48
CA GLY A 471 -28.62 -1.31 10.50
C GLY A 471 -28.58 -0.63 11.86
N GLN A 472 -28.65 -1.36 12.99
CA GLN A 472 -28.84 -0.87 14.37
C GLN A 472 -29.85 0.31 14.54
N THR A 473 -29.50 1.53 14.10
CA THR A 473 -30.26 2.79 14.20
C THR A 473 -30.61 3.47 12.86
N GLN A 474 -30.08 3.01 11.72
CA GLN A 474 -30.34 3.55 10.39
C GLN A 474 -30.61 2.43 9.37
N GLU A 475 -31.41 2.72 8.35
CA GLU A 475 -31.67 1.75 7.28
C GLU A 475 -30.39 1.49 6.47
N VAL A 476 -30.06 0.21 6.29
CA VAL A 476 -28.93 -0.21 5.45
C VAL A 476 -29.32 0.02 4.00
N GLN A 477 -28.59 0.91 3.32
CA GLN A 477 -28.81 1.18 1.91
C GLN A 477 -27.97 0.21 1.08
N HIS A 478 -28.55 -0.41 0.06
CA HIS A 478 -27.80 -1.29 -0.84
C HIS A 478 -28.33 -1.20 -2.27
N PHE A 479 -27.43 -1.37 -3.24
CA PHE A 479 -27.73 -1.20 -4.67
C PHE A 479 -26.66 -1.83 -5.56
N VAL A 480 -26.98 -1.95 -6.84
CA VAL A 480 -26.03 -2.36 -7.89
C VAL A 480 -25.57 -1.13 -8.66
N ILE A 481 -24.29 -1.09 -9.03
CA ILE A 481 -23.67 0.04 -9.73
C ILE A 481 -22.64 -0.40 -10.75
N SER A 482 -22.64 0.22 -11.93
CA SER A 482 -21.59 0.00 -12.94
C SER A 482 -20.26 0.59 -12.46
N SER A 483 -19.14 0.07 -12.98
CA SER A 483 -17.81 0.57 -12.58
C SER A 483 -17.62 2.06 -12.88
N ASP A 484 -18.20 2.56 -13.97
CA ASP A 484 -18.14 3.97 -14.36
C ASP A 484 -19.02 4.85 -13.47
N ASN A 485 -20.26 4.41 -13.18
CA ASN A 485 -21.12 5.13 -12.25
C ASN A 485 -20.52 5.13 -10.84
N PHE A 486 -19.81 4.06 -10.45
CA PHE A 486 -19.14 4.00 -9.15
C PHE A 486 -18.08 5.08 -8.99
N GLN A 487 -17.31 5.40 -10.05
CA GLN A 487 -16.34 6.50 -9.99
C GLN A 487 -17.02 7.86 -9.74
N ARG A 488 -18.15 8.11 -10.41
CA ARG A 488 -18.96 9.33 -10.24
C ARG A 488 -19.59 9.39 -8.85
N PHE A 489 -20.23 8.30 -8.46
CA PHE A 489 -20.85 8.14 -7.15
C PHE A 489 -19.85 8.32 -6.01
N TYR A 490 -18.64 7.75 -6.12
CA TYR A 490 -17.62 7.85 -5.07
C TYR A 490 -17.02 9.25 -4.96
N LYS A 491 -17.04 10.03 -6.05
CA LYS A 491 -16.64 11.43 -6.07
C LYS A 491 -17.72 12.34 -5.45
N ASP A 492 -18.98 12.16 -5.87
CA ASP A 492 -20.07 13.06 -5.49
C ASP A 492 -20.67 12.72 -4.12
N LYS A 493 -20.56 11.45 -3.69
CA LYS A 493 -21.07 10.88 -2.43
C LYS A 493 -22.57 11.14 -2.17
N LYS A 494 -23.32 11.50 -3.21
CA LYS A 494 -24.77 11.74 -3.17
C LYS A 494 -25.52 10.41 -3.28
N THR A 495 -25.70 9.75 -2.14
CA THR A 495 -26.35 8.43 -2.09
C THR A 495 -27.78 8.42 -2.58
N GLU A 496 -28.60 9.40 -2.18
CA GLU A 496 -30.02 9.42 -2.57
C GLU A 496 -30.19 9.62 -4.07
N THR A 497 -29.38 10.48 -4.69
CA THR A 497 -29.41 10.71 -6.16
C THR A 497 -29.10 9.43 -6.94
N TYR A 498 -28.18 8.59 -6.44
CA TYR A 498 -27.92 7.31 -7.09
C TYR A 498 -29.03 6.29 -6.83
N LEU A 499 -29.62 6.27 -5.63
CA LEU A 499 -30.74 5.38 -5.31
C LEU A 499 -31.97 5.67 -6.18
N GLU A 500 -32.28 6.93 -6.45
CA GLU A 500 -33.33 7.32 -7.40
C GLU A 500 -33.05 6.77 -8.80
N PHE A 501 -31.84 7.00 -9.33
CA PHE A 501 -31.42 6.44 -10.61
C PHE A 501 -31.49 4.90 -10.63
N PHE A 502 -31.06 4.24 -9.55
CA PHE A 502 -31.10 2.78 -9.42
C PHE A 502 -32.53 2.24 -9.44
N ARG A 503 -33.45 2.86 -8.69
CA ARG A 503 -34.88 2.50 -8.70
C ARG A 503 -35.48 2.61 -10.10
N GLU A 504 -35.14 3.67 -10.84
CA GLU A 504 -35.67 3.92 -12.18
C GLU A 504 -35.10 3.01 -13.27
N ASN A 505 -33.89 2.47 -13.10
CA ASN A 505 -33.18 1.78 -14.18
C ASN A 505 -32.92 0.28 -13.93
N TYR A 506 -32.93 -0.17 -12.67
CA TYR A 506 -32.59 -1.55 -12.30
C TYR A 506 -33.72 -2.28 -11.54
N LEU A 507 -34.66 -1.57 -10.92
CA LEU A 507 -35.76 -2.15 -10.14
C LEU A 507 -37.12 -2.14 -10.86
N LYS A 508 -37.14 -1.86 -12.16
CA LYS A 508 -38.36 -1.81 -12.97
C LYS A 508 -38.90 -3.20 -13.35
#